data_AF-U1ZQJ6-F1
#
_entry.id   AF-U1ZQJ6-F1
#
_cell.length_a   1.000
_cell.length_b   1.000
_cell.length_c   1.000
_cell.angle_alpha   90.00
_cell.angle_beta   90.00
_cell.angle_gamma   90.00
#
_symmetry.space_group_name_H-M   'P 1'
#
loop_
_entity.id
_entity.type
_entity.pdbx_description
1 polymer ?
#
loop_
_entity_poly.entity_id
_entity_poly.type
_entity_poly.pdbx_seq_one_letter_code
_entity_poly.pdbx_strand_id
1 'polypeptide(L)'
;MKYAAEVIDLLAAYPGREFRMIQIVRHVSKGMELSTAQRNAMREGVKRVLVQLQDSGQVDKIKEGETSAFYAWRCSLQHGPL
;
A
#
# COMPACT_ATOMS: atom_id res chain seq x y z
N MET A 1 11.08 -4.17 -8.13
CA MET A 1 10.48 -4.65 -6.86
C MET A 1 9.39 -5.68 -7.17
N LYS A 2 9.35 -6.83 -6.48
CA LYS A 2 8.47 -7.97 -6.83
C LYS A 2 6.95 -7.67 -6.73
N TYR A 3 6.53 -6.79 -5.82
CA TYR A 3 5.12 -6.58 -5.50
C TYR A 3 4.56 -5.24 -6.01
N ALA A 4 5.31 -4.50 -6.83
CA ALA A 4 4.92 -3.14 -7.22
C ALA A 4 3.60 -3.12 -8.00
N ALA A 5 3.45 -3.99 -9.01
CA ALA A 5 2.26 -4.05 -9.84
C ALA A 5 0.98 -4.31 -9.03
N GLU A 6 0.97 -5.35 -8.19
CA GLU A 6 -0.21 -5.70 -7.38
C GLU A 6 -0.57 -4.62 -6.34
N VAL A 7 0.43 -3.93 -5.78
CA VAL A 7 0.19 -2.83 -4.84
C VAL A 7 -0.43 -1.63 -5.56
N ILE A 8 0.09 -1.30 -6.75
CA ILE A 8 -0.45 -0.21 -7.58
C ILE A 8 -1.87 -0.57 -8.04
N ASP A 9 -2.10 -1.78 -8.55
CA ASP A 9 -3.42 -2.24 -8.99
C ASP A 9 -4.46 -2.09 -7.88
N LEU A 10 -4.16 -2.58 -6.66
CA LEU A 10 -5.05 -2.45 -5.51
C LEU A 10 -5.32 -0.99 -5.12
N LEU A 11 -4.28 -0.19 -4.94
CA LEU A 11 -4.42 1.16 -4.38
C LEU A 11 -5.01 2.12 -5.41
N ALA A 12 -4.53 2.07 -6.66
CA ALA A 12 -4.96 2.95 -7.73
C ALA A 12 -6.39 2.64 -8.22
N ALA A 13 -6.86 1.39 -8.10
CA ALA A 13 -8.26 1.04 -8.39
C ALA A 13 -9.25 1.69 -7.41
N TYR A 14 -8.80 2.08 -6.21
CA TYR A 14 -9.62 2.70 -5.18
C TYR A 14 -8.95 3.96 -4.62
N PRO A 15 -8.84 5.04 -5.43
CA PRO A 15 -8.16 6.26 -5.01
C PRO A 15 -8.84 6.89 -3.79
N GLY A 16 -8.04 7.37 -2.83
CA GLY A 16 -8.51 7.92 -1.55
C GLY A 16 -9.00 6.89 -0.52
N ARG A 17 -9.13 5.61 -0.89
CA ARG A 17 -9.51 4.56 0.06
C ARG A 17 -8.31 4.15 0.92
N GLU A 18 -8.56 4.01 2.21
CA GLU A 18 -7.55 3.59 3.18
C GLU A 18 -7.41 2.07 3.23
N PHE A 19 -6.18 1.58 3.12
CA PHE A 19 -5.83 0.17 3.26
C PHE A 19 -4.81 -0.04 4.38
N ARG A 20 -5.03 -1.09 5.19
CA ARG A 20 -4.05 -1.55 6.18
C ARG A 20 -2.98 -2.41 5.52
N MET A 21 -1.77 -2.43 6.06
CA MET A 21 -0.68 -3.32 5.63
C MET A 21 -1.14 -4.79 5.46
N ILE A 22 -1.92 -5.32 6.41
CA ILE A 22 -2.41 -6.71 6.34
C ILE A 22 -3.36 -6.96 5.17
N GLN A 23 -4.18 -5.96 4.80
CA GLN A 23 -5.09 -6.07 3.67
C GLN A 23 -4.31 -6.06 2.35
N ILE A 24 -3.30 -5.19 2.25
CA ILE A 24 -2.41 -5.13 1.08
C ILE A 24 -1.66 -6.46 0.92
N VAL A 25 -1.05 -6.98 1.99
CA VAL A 25 -0.35 -8.28 1.96
C VAL A 25 -1.30 -9.42 1.58
N ARG A 26 -2.54 -9.43 2.09
CA ARG A 26 -3.54 -10.45 1.73
C ARG A 26 -3.94 -10.40 0.26
N HIS A 27 -4.04 -9.20 -0.30
CA HIS A 27 -4.32 -9.01 -1.73
C HIS A 27 -3.14 -9.48 -2.58
N VAL A 28 -1.92 -9.02 -2.26
CA VAL A 28 -0.68 -9.41 -2.95
C VAL A 28 -0.43 -10.92 -2.88
N SER A 29 -0.80 -11.56 -1.76
CA SER A 29 -0.70 -13.01 -1.61
C SER A 29 -1.80 -13.79 -2.33
N LYS A 30 -2.80 -13.12 -2.92
CA LYS A 30 -3.97 -13.73 -3.58
C LYS A 30 -4.67 -14.78 -2.71
N GLY A 31 -4.66 -14.58 -1.40
CA GLY A 31 -5.24 -15.53 -0.43
C GLY A 31 -4.43 -16.81 -0.19
N MET A 32 -3.19 -16.93 -0.70
CA MET A 32 -2.30 -18.05 -0.40
C MET A 32 -2.03 -18.17 1.10
N GLU A 33 -1.98 -19.41 1.58
CA GLU A 33 -1.49 -19.72 2.93
C GLU A 33 0.02 -19.47 2.98
N LEU A 34 0.43 -18.49 3.77
CA LEU A 34 1.83 -18.11 3.94
C LEU A 34 2.30 -18.52 5.34
N SER A 35 3.46 -19.15 5.42
CA SER A 35 4.17 -19.30 6.68
C SER A 35 4.53 -17.93 7.25
N THR A 36 4.77 -17.85 8.57
CA THR A 36 5.15 -16.59 9.23
C THR A 36 6.36 -15.91 8.58
N ALA A 37 7.37 -16.68 8.19
CA ALA A 37 8.56 -16.16 7.50
C ALA A 37 8.22 -15.56 6.12
N GLN A 38 7.37 -16.24 5.33
CA GLN A 38 6.94 -15.76 4.03
C GLN A 38 6.08 -14.49 4.14
N ARG A 39 5.19 -14.44 5.13
CA ARG A 39 4.38 -13.25 5.42
C ARG A 39 5.26 -12.06 5.79
N ASN A 40 6.30 -12.25 6.61
CA ASN A 40 7.24 -11.19 6.98
C ASN A 40 8.03 -10.70 5.76
N ALA A 41 8.59 -11.60 4.96
CA ALA A 41 9.31 -11.24 3.74
C ALA A 41 8.41 -10.48 2.73
N MET A 42 7.15 -10.89 2.59
CA MET A 42 6.18 -10.20 1.74
C MET A 42 5.83 -8.82 2.29
N ARG A 43 5.59 -8.71 3.60
CA ARG A 43 5.34 -7.43 4.28
C ARG A 43 6.51 -6.46 4.08
N GLU A 44 7.75 -6.92 4.19
CA GLU A 44 8.93 -6.08 3.94
C GLU A 44 9.02 -5.62 2.48
N GLY A 45 8.74 -6.52 1.53
CA GLY A 45 8.70 -6.17 0.11
C GLY A 45 7.61 -5.14 -0.20
N VAL A 46 6.40 -5.32 0.34
CA VAL A 46 5.29 -4.35 0.22
C VAL A 46 5.66 -3.02 0.86
N LYS A 47 6.28 -3.03 2.05
CA LYS A 47 6.75 -1.80 2.71
C LYS A 47 7.72 -1.00 1.82
N ARG A 48 8.68 -1.66 1.16
CA ARG A 48 9.61 -0.99 0.24
C ARG A 48 8.89 -0.32 -0.93
N VAL A 49 7.89 -0.99 -1.50
CA VAL A 49 7.05 -0.42 -2.57
C VAL A 49 6.31 0.81 -2.06
N LEU A 50 5.63 0.71 -0.92
CA LEU A 50 4.86 1.82 -0.35
C LEU A 50 5.73 3.03 -0.03
N VAL A 51 6.94 2.83 0.50
CA VAL A 51 7.91 3.91 0.75
C VAL A 51 8.30 4.61 -0.56
N GLN A 52 8.57 3.85 -1.63
CA GLN A 52 8.90 4.43 -2.93
C GLN A 52 7.72 5.19 -3.55
N LEU A 53 6.50 4.65 -3.43
CA LEU A 53 5.29 5.32 -3.91
C LEU A 53 5.00 6.59 -3.12
N GLN A 54 5.27 6.59 -1.81
CA GLN A 54 5.17 7.77 -0.96
C GLN A 54 6.19 8.84 -1.37
N ASP A 55 7.45 8.45 -1.59
CA ASP A 55 8.52 9.34 -2.05
C ASP A 55 8.17 9.99 -3.40
N SER A 56 7.59 9.23 -4.32
CA SER A 56 7.09 9.74 -5.61
C SER A 56 5.78 10.54 -5.53
N GLY A 57 5.15 10.64 -4.35
CA GLY A 57 3.91 11.38 -4.16
C GLY A 57 2.65 10.71 -4.72
N GLN A 58 2.66 9.39 -4.94
CA GLN A 58 1.50 8.64 -5.42
C GLN A 58 0.63 8.07 -4.30
N VAL A 59 1.24 7.80 -3.14
CA VAL A 59 0.56 7.20 -1.98
C VAL A 59 0.77 8.06 -0.75
N ASP A 60 -0.31 8.29 -0.01
CA ASP A 60 -0.29 8.95 1.29
C ASP A 60 -0.36 7.93 2.42
N LYS A 61 0.47 8.12 3.44
CA LYS A 61 0.39 7.40 4.71
C LYS A 61 -0.47 8.22 5.68
N ILE A 62 -1.76 7.90 5.75
CA ILE A 62 -2.79 8.76 6.37
C ILE A 62 -2.70 8.80 7.90
N LYS A 63 -2.36 7.68 8.55
CA LYS A 63 -2.23 7.61 10.01
C LYS A 63 -1.21 6.55 10.41
N GLU A 64 -0.44 6.88 11.44
CA GLU A 64 0.35 5.97 12.25
C GLU A 64 -0.31 5.92 13.63
N GLY A 65 -1.45 5.21 13.75
CA GLY A 65 -1.96 4.88 15.08
C GLY A 65 -0.99 3.92 15.77
N GLU A 66 -0.97 3.88 17.11
CA GLU A 66 -0.02 3.08 17.93
C GLU A 66 0.12 1.61 17.48
N THR A 67 -0.89 1.06 16.80
CA THR A 67 -0.94 -0.34 16.37
C THR A 67 -1.04 -0.56 14.86
N SER A 68 -1.29 0.45 14.01
CA SER A 68 -1.48 0.23 12.56
C SER A 68 -1.29 1.48 11.70
N ALA A 69 -0.57 1.30 10.59
CA ALA A 69 -0.44 2.29 9.52
C ALA A 69 -1.47 2.06 8.40
N PHE A 70 -2.07 3.15 7.91
CA PHE A 70 -2.98 3.17 6.76
C PHE A 70 -2.32 3.83 5.56
N TYR A 71 -2.57 3.28 4.37
CA TYR A 71 -2.05 3.77 3.09
C TYR A 71 -3.22 4.01 2.13
N ALA A 72 -3.21 5.13 1.42
CA ALA A 72 -4.21 5.46 0.41
C ALA A 72 -3.52 5.96 -0.85
N TRP A 73 -4.04 5.58 -2.02
CA TRP A 73 -3.61 6.22 -3.27
C TRP A 73 -4.08 7.67 -3.27
N ARG A 74 -3.19 8.58 -3.63
CA ARG A 74 -3.51 10.01 -3.67
C ARG A 74 -4.55 10.25 -4.76
N CYS A 75 -5.74 10.69 -4.36
CA CYS A 75 -6.72 11.20 -5.32
C CYS A 75 -6.13 12.43 -6.01
N SER A 76 -5.79 12.31 -7.29
CA SER A 76 -5.44 13.45 -8.13
C SER A 76 -6.72 14.24 -8.50
N LEU A 77 -7.37 14.82 -7.50
CA LEU A 77 -8.27 15.96 -7.67
C LEU A 77 -7.62 17.19 -7.04
N GLN A 78 -6.33 17.41 -7.32
CA GLN A 78 -5.75 18.73 -7.13
C GLN A 78 -6.17 19.58 -8.33
N HIS A 79 -7.39 20.13 -8.26
CA HIS A 79 -7.69 21.36 -8.98
C HIS A 79 -6.80 22.43 -8.31
N GLY A 80 -5.69 22.79 -8.97
CA GLY A 80 -4.85 23.88 -8.50
C GLY A 80 -5.68 25.17 -8.37
N PRO A 81 -5.37 26.06 -7.43
CA PRO A 81 -6.05 27.35 -7.37
C PRO A 81 -5.78 28.11 -8.67
N LEU A 82 -6.86 28.61 -9.27
CA LEU A 82 -6.88 29.56 -10.40
C LEU A 82 -6.13 30.85 -10.06
#